data_AF-A0A7Z9XMA9-F1
#
_entry.id   AF-A0A7Z9XMA9-F1
#
_cell.length_a   1.000
_cell.length_b   1.000
_cell.length_c   1.000
_cell.angle_alpha   90.00
_cell.angle_beta   90.00
_cell.angle_gamma   90.00
#
_symmetry.space_group_name_H-M   'P 1'
#
loop_
_entity.id
_entity.type
_entity.pdbx_description
1 polymer ?
#
loop_
_entity_poly.entity_id
_entity_poly.type
_entity_poly.pdbx_seq_one_letter_code
_entity_poly.pdbx_strand_id
1 'polypeptide(L)'
;MKQGIHPTYYENAVVICSCGNTWTTGATQPEIHTDVCSACHPFFTGEQRIVDTAGQVERFMRRLRTKDQLRAQARIKAEARKLAEEAARKAKARGEDADAAYEKAYKEALAELQH
;
A
#
# COMPACT_ATOMS: atom_id res chain seq x y z
N MET A 1 34.95 -30.38 29.08
CA MET A 1 35.88 -29.27 28.83
C MET A 1 37.31 -29.78 28.91
N LYS A 2 38.08 -29.77 27.80
CA LYS A 2 39.53 -30.04 27.85
C LYS A 2 40.28 -28.71 28.04
N GLN A 3 41.23 -28.68 28.96
CA GLN A 3 42.03 -27.48 29.23
C GLN A 3 42.78 -27.03 27.97
N GLY A 4 42.72 -25.73 27.66
CA GLY A 4 43.54 -25.09 26.62
C GLY A 4 42.96 -24.99 25.20
N ILE A 5 41.85 -25.68 24.88
CA ILE A 5 41.24 -25.63 23.53
C ILE A 5 39.76 -25.21 23.51
N HIS A 6 39.14 -24.98 24.67
CA HIS A 6 37.75 -24.57 24.77
C HIS A 6 37.63 -23.11 25.25
N PRO A 7 36.69 -22.34 24.70
CA PRO A 7 36.39 -20.99 25.18
C PRO A 7 35.78 -21.05 26.59
N THR A 8 35.94 -19.96 27.34
CA THR A 8 35.34 -19.79 28.67
C THR A 8 33.82 -19.95 28.57
N TYR A 9 33.27 -20.89 29.34
CA TYR A 9 31.83 -21.14 29.41
C TYR A 9 31.32 -20.72 30.78
N TYR A 10 30.25 -19.94 30.76
CA TYR A 10 29.53 -19.50 31.94
C TYR A 10 28.26 -20.33 32.04
N GLU A 11 28.11 -21.09 33.12
CA GLU A 11 26.92 -21.90 33.37
C GLU A 11 25.69 -21.04 33.70
N ASN A 12 25.92 -19.85 34.24
CA ASN A 12 24.90 -18.89 34.68
C ASN A 12 24.91 -17.60 33.84
N ALA A 13 24.89 -17.70 32.51
CA ALA A 13 24.75 -16.52 31.66
C ALA A 13 23.31 -15.99 31.73
N VAL A 14 23.15 -14.68 31.90
CA VAL A 14 21.85 -14.03 32.00
C VAL A 14 21.39 -13.61 30.60
N VAL A 15 20.22 -14.09 30.18
CA VAL A 15 19.58 -13.67 28.94
C VAL A 15 18.50 -12.65 29.25
N ILE A 16 18.56 -11.49 28.61
CA ILE A 16 17.59 -10.40 28.76
C ILE A 16 16.85 -10.24 27.45
N CYS A 17 15.54 -10.47 27.47
CA CYS A 17 14.69 -10.25 26.31
C CYS A 17 14.13 -8.83 26.29
N SER A 18 13.95 -8.27 25.09
CA SER A 18 13.26 -6.99 24.86
C SER A 18 11.81 -6.97 25.39
N CYS A 19 11.19 -8.14 25.63
CA CYS A 19 9.88 -8.24 26.26
C CYS A 19 9.91 -8.17 27.81
N GLY A 20 11.08 -8.00 28.42
CA GLY A 20 11.27 -7.94 29.88
C GLY A 20 11.45 -9.30 30.57
N ASN A 21 11.45 -10.40 29.82
CA ASN A 21 11.71 -11.73 30.39
C ASN A 21 13.23 -11.95 30.56
N THR A 22 13.63 -12.49 31.70
CA THR A 22 15.04 -12.83 31.99
C THR A 22 15.17 -14.26 32.46
N TRP A 23 16.12 -15.02 31.89
CA TRP A 23 16.40 -16.38 32.33
C TRP A 23 17.89 -16.70 32.25
N THR A 24 18.31 -17.74 32.98
CA THR A 24 19.71 -18.18 33.03
C THR A 24 19.95 -19.34 32.08
N THR A 25 20.99 -19.26 31.25
CA THR A 25 21.44 -20.35 30.37
C THR A 25 22.95 -20.46 30.37
N GLY A 26 23.48 -21.61 29.96
CA GLY A 26 24.92 -21.76 29.78
C GLY A 26 25.38 -21.19 28.43
N ALA A 27 26.30 -20.22 28.45
CA ALA A 27 26.82 -19.58 27.25
C ALA A 27 28.30 -19.20 27.38
N THR A 28 28.95 -18.86 26.26
CA THR A 28 30.33 -18.34 26.26
C THR A 28 30.42 -16.85 26.60
N GLN A 29 29.28 -16.19 26.78
CA GLN A 29 29.16 -14.79 27.19
C GLN A 29 28.39 -14.71 28.51
N PRO A 30 28.70 -13.74 29.38
CA PRO A 30 28.02 -13.57 30.66
C PRO A 30 26.61 -13.00 30.53
N GLU A 31 26.36 -12.14 29.54
CA GLU A 31 25.07 -11.48 29.31
C GLU A 31 24.69 -11.55 27.82
N ILE A 32 23.43 -11.90 27.53
CA ILE A 32 22.91 -12.02 26.16
C ILE A 32 21.64 -11.20 26.04
N HIS A 33 21.63 -10.24 25.12
CA HIS A 33 20.43 -9.49 24.76
C HIS A 33 19.73 -10.15 23.57
N THR A 34 18.44 -10.45 23.71
CA THR A 34 17.64 -11.12 22.67
C THR A 34 16.38 -10.32 22.37
N ASP A 35 16.03 -10.15 21.09
CA ASP A 35 14.82 -9.41 20.71
C ASP A 35 13.53 -10.23 20.88
N VAL A 36 13.62 -11.56 20.72
CA VAL A 36 12.47 -12.45 20.75
C VAL A 36 12.80 -13.73 21.53
N CYS A 37 11.98 -14.07 22.51
CA CYS A 37 12.10 -15.27 23.33
C CYS A 37 10.88 -16.18 23.20
N SER A 38 10.94 -17.37 23.83
CA SER A 38 9.82 -18.31 23.86
C SER A 38 8.53 -17.74 24.44
N ALA A 39 8.63 -16.73 25.31
CA ALA A 39 7.45 -16.08 25.89
C ALA A 39 6.76 -15.07 24.94
N CYS A 40 7.46 -14.57 23.91
CA CYS A 40 6.92 -13.52 23.04
C CYS A 40 6.93 -13.87 21.54
N HIS A 41 7.52 -15.00 21.13
CA HIS A 41 7.48 -15.42 19.73
C HIS A 41 6.05 -15.89 19.37
N PRO A 42 5.42 -15.35 18.30
CA PRO A 42 4.06 -15.70 17.88
C PRO A 42 3.79 -17.21 17.72
N PHE A 43 4.84 -17.98 17.42
CA PHE A 43 4.78 -19.44 17.36
C PHE A 43 4.48 -20.11 18.71
N PHE A 44 5.04 -19.61 19.81
CA PHE A 44 4.87 -20.19 21.15
C PHE A 44 3.64 -19.64 21.87
N THR A 45 3.24 -18.41 21.58
CA THR A 45 2.05 -17.78 22.17
C THR A 45 0.73 -18.22 21.53
N GLY A 46 0.77 -19.03 20.45
CA GLY A 46 -0.40 -19.69 19.89
C GLY A 46 -1.34 -18.79 19.09
N GLU A 47 -1.00 -17.51 18.88
CA GLU A 47 -1.73 -16.64 17.96
C GLU A 47 -1.36 -17.02 16.52
N GLN A 48 -1.97 -18.11 16.03
CA GLN A 48 -2.07 -18.34 14.60
C GLN A 48 -2.86 -17.17 14.02
N ARG A 49 -2.16 -16.20 13.43
CA ARG A 49 -2.77 -15.23 12.55
C ARG A 49 -3.35 -16.01 11.37
N ILE A 50 -4.61 -16.40 11.47
CA ILE A 50 -5.40 -16.86 10.34
C ILE A 50 -5.39 -15.68 9.38
N VAL A 51 -4.60 -15.79 8.32
CA VAL A 51 -4.59 -14.79 7.25
C VAL A 51 -5.88 -14.99 6.48
N ASP A 52 -6.97 -14.39 6.99
CA ASP A 52 -8.30 -14.53 6.43
C ASP A 52 -8.32 -14.02 4.99
N THR A 53 -8.65 -14.93 4.06
CA THR A 53 -8.90 -14.65 2.65
C THR A 53 -10.16 -13.80 2.41
N ALA A 54 -10.90 -13.47 3.47
CA ALA A 54 -12.13 -12.69 3.47
C ALA A 54 -12.03 -11.33 2.74
N GLY A 55 -10.82 -10.77 2.59
CA GLY A 55 -10.61 -9.49 1.90
C GLY A 55 -10.43 -9.57 0.38
N GLN A 56 -10.30 -10.76 -0.22
CA GLN A 56 -10.00 -10.85 -1.66
C GLN A 56 -11.19 -10.43 -2.54
N VAL A 57 -12.40 -10.85 -2.18
CA VAL A 57 -13.63 -10.48 -2.90
C VAL A 57 -13.90 -8.99 -2.79
N GLU A 58 -13.75 -8.40 -1.60
CA GLU A 58 -13.93 -6.97 -1.39
C GLU A 58 -12.91 -6.14 -2.20
N ARG A 59 -11.63 -6.55 -2.21
CA ARG A 59 -10.59 -5.91 -3.02
C ARG A 59 -10.90 -5.99 -4.51
N PHE A 60 -11.43 -7.12 -4.99
CA PHE A 60 -11.83 -7.29 -6.38
C PHE A 60 -13.00 -6.37 -6.74
N MET A 61 -14.05 -6.34 -5.92
CA MET A 61 -15.20 -5.45 -6.11
C MET A 61 -14.79 -3.96 -6.10
N ARG A 62 -13.87 -3.57 -5.22
CA ARG A 62 -13.32 -2.21 -5.18
C ARG A 62 -12.62 -1.84 -6.49
N ARG A 63 -11.77 -2.72 -7.02
CA ARG A 63 -11.09 -2.50 -8.31
C ARG A 63 -12.07 -2.39 -9.48
N LEU A 64 -13.11 -3.23 -9.50
CA LEU A 64 -14.14 -3.17 -10.55
C LEU A 64 -14.88 -1.83 -10.52
N ARG A 65 -15.33 -1.39 -9.35
CA ARG A 65 -16.01 -0.07 -9.20
C ARG A 65 -15.13 1.08 -9.67
N THR A 66 -13.85 1.10 -9.31
CA THR A 66 -12.91 2.12 -9.77
C THR A 66 -12.73 2.07 -11.29
N LYS A 67 -12.62 0.88 -11.88
CA LYS A 67 -12.51 0.73 -13.35
C LYS A 67 -13.76 1.25 -14.06
N ASP A 68 -14.95 0.99 -13.53
CA ASP A 68 -16.21 1.43 -14.13
C ASP A 68 -16.39 2.95 -14.04
N GLN A 69 -16.02 3.55 -12.91
CA GLN A 69 -15.96 5.02 -12.76
C GLN A 69 -14.98 5.66 -13.75
N LEU A 70 -13.77 5.12 -13.89
CA LEU A 70 -12.78 5.62 -14.85
C LEU A 70 -13.26 5.48 -16.29
N ARG A 71 -13.94 4.38 -16.62
CA ARG A 71 -14.55 4.17 -17.96
C ARG A 71 -15.67 5.17 -18.22
N ALA A 72 -16.53 5.44 -17.24
CA ALA A 72 -17.59 6.44 -17.35
C ALA A 72 -17.00 7.84 -17.57
N GLN A 73 -16.01 8.23 -16.76
CA GLN A 73 -15.29 9.50 -16.91
C GLN A 73 -14.58 9.62 -18.26
N ALA A 74 -13.98 8.54 -18.77
CA ALA A 74 -13.33 8.53 -20.08
C ALA A 74 -14.32 8.74 -21.23
N ARG A 75 -15.53 8.18 -21.14
CA ARG A 75 -16.61 8.40 -22.12
C ARG A 75 -17.06 9.85 -22.14
N ILE A 76 -17.36 10.40 -20.96
CA ILE A 76 -17.75 11.81 -20.79
C ILE A 76 -16.66 12.75 -21.36
N LYS A 77 -15.39 12.49 -21.03
CA LYS A 77 -14.27 13.29 -21.57
C LYS A 77 -14.11 13.15 -23.08
N ALA A 78 -14.38 11.99 -23.65
CA ALA A 78 -14.29 11.78 -25.09
C ALA A 78 -15.40 12.51 -25.85
N GLU A 79 -16.63 12.52 -25.31
CA GLU A 79 -17.75 13.28 -25.88
C GLU A 79 -17.53 14.79 -25.77
N ALA A 80 -17.09 15.28 -24.61
CA ALA A 80 -16.72 16.68 -24.43
C ALA A 80 -15.59 17.13 -25.39
N ARG A 81 -14.60 16.25 -25.66
CA ARG A 81 -13.55 16.54 -26.66
C ARG A 81 -14.11 16.69 -28.07
N LYS A 82 -15.04 15.83 -28.49
CA LYS A 82 -15.66 15.92 -29.82
C LYS A 82 -16.43 17.24 -29.98
N LEU A 83 -17.25 17.60 -28.98
CA LEU A 83 -18.00 18.86 -28.98
C LEU A 83 -17.06 20.07 -29.01
N ALA A 84 -15.98 20.02 -28.23
CA ALA A 84 -14.97 21.08 -28.22
C ALA A 84 -14.22 21.19 -29.56
N GLU A 85 -13.88 20.08 -30.20
CA GLU A 85 -13.26 20.06 -31.54
C GLU A 85 -14.19 20.64 -32.61
N GLU A 86 -15.49 20.35 -32.55
CA GLU A 86 -16.48 20.92 -33.46
C GLU A 86 -16.65 22.43 -33.25
N ALA A 87 -16.67 22.89 -32.00
CA ALA A 87 -16.71 24.31 -31.67
C ALA A 87 -15.45 25.05 -32.17
N ALA A 88 -14.27 24.45 -32.00
CA ALA A 88 -13.01 24.99 -32.50
C ALA A 88 -12.99 25.10 -34.04
N ARG A 89 -13.52 24.09 -34.74
CA ARG A 89 -13.67 24.13 -36.22
C ARG A 89 -14.61 25.25 -36.67
N LYS A 90 -15.74 25.44 -35.97
CA LYS A 90 -16.69 26.53 -36.27
C LYS A 90 -16.10 27.91 -36.00
N ALA A 91 -15.38 28.09 -34.89
CA ALA A 91 -14.69 29.34 -34.57
C ALA A 91 -13.61 29.68 -35.62
N LYS A 92 -12.80 28.71 -36.02
CA LYS A 92 -11.80 28.87 -37.09
C LYS A 92 -12.43 29.28 -38.42
N ALA A 93 -13.59 28.73 -38.77
CA ALA A 93 -14.33 29.12 -39.97
C ALA A 93 -14.91 30.54 -39.90
N ARG A 94 -15.18 31.06 -38.70
CA ARG A 94 -15.66 32.43 -38.45
C ARG A 94 -14.52 33.46 -38.26
N GLY A 95 -13.26 33.03 -38.26
CA GLY A 95 -12.09 33.88 -38.00
C GLY A 95 -11.90 34.27 -36.53
N GLU A 96 -12.55 33.55 -35.62
CA GLU A 96 -12.45 33.74 -34.17
C GLU A 96 -11.32 32.89 -33.57
N ASP A 97 -10.87 33.21 -32.35
CA ASP A 97 -9.83 32.47 -31.63
C ASP A 97 -10.25 31.01 -31.34
N ALA A 98 -9.74 30.09 -32.15
CA ALA A 98 -10.12 28.67 -32.11
C ALA A 98 -9.74 27.98 -30.79
N ASP A 99 -8.62 28.37 -30.18
CA ASP A 99 -8.15 27.80 -28.92
C ASP A 99 -9.02 28.23 -27.74
N ALA A 100 -9.43 29.50 -27.71
CA ALA A 100 -10.35 30.02 -26.69
C ALA A 100 -11.75 29.39 -26.82
N ALA A 101 -12.22 29.17 -28.06
CA ALA A 101 -13.46 28.48 -28.34
C ALA A 101 -13.42 27.00 -27.93
N TYR A 102 -12.30 26.30 -28.15
CA TYR A 102 -12.10 24.92 -27.69
C TYR A 102 -12.17 24.81 -26.17
N GLU A 103 -11.44 25.67 -25.46
CA GLU A 103 -11.34 25.58 -24.00
C GLU A 103 -12.69 25.91 -23.32
N LYS A 104 -13.41 26.91 -23.85
CA LYS A 104 -14.76 27.26 -23.38
C LYS A 104 -15.73 26.11 -23.62
N ALA A 105 -15.81 25.60 -24.85
CA ALA A 105 -16.72 24.50 -25.20
C ALA A 105 -16.39 23.20 -24.46
N TYR A 106 -15.11 22.91 -24.19
CA TYR A 106 -14.70 21.74 -23.41
C TYR A 106 -15.15 21.84 -21.96
N LYS A 107 -15.01 23.01 -21.31
CA LYS A 107 -15.45 23.24 -19.93
C LYS A 107 -16.98 23.20 -19.81
N GLU A 108 -17.69 23.80 -20.76
CA GLU A 108 -19.16 23.78 -20.84
C GLU A 108 -19.68 22.34 -21.06
N ALA A 109 -19.16 21.62 -22.05
CA ALA A 109 -19.57 20.25 -22.34
C ALA A 109 -19.24 19.27 -21.20
N LEU A 110 -18.11 19.47 -20.50
CA LEU A 110 -17.80 18.67 -19.31
C LEU A 110 -18.75 18.95 -18.15
N ALA A 111 -19.20 20.19 -17.97
CA ALA A 111 -20.16 20.54 -16.93
C ALA A 111 -21.55 19.96 -17.24
N GLU A 112 -22.01 20.06 -18.49
CA GLU A 112 -23.30 19.53 -18.93
C GLU A 112 -23.38 18.00 -18.85
N LEU A 113 -22.30 17.28 -19.18
CA LEU A 113 -22.28 15.81 -19.13
C LEU A 113 -22.03 15.24 -17.73
N GLN A 114 -21.75 16.09 -16.73
CA GLN A 114 -21.59 15.71 -15.32
C GLN A 114 -22.86 15.91 -14.48
N HIS A 115 -23.85 16.64 -15.00
CA HIS A 115 -25.17 16.83 -14.39
C HIS A 115 -26.18 15.81 -14.92
#